data_AF-A0A367RPL1-F1
#
_entry.id   AF-A0A367RPL1-F1
#
_cell.length_a   1.000
_cell.length_b   1.000
_cell.length_c   1.000
_cell.angle_alpha   90.00
_cell.angle_beta   90.00
_cell.angle_gamma   90.00
#
_symmetry.space_group_name_H-M   'P 1'
#
loop_
_entity.id
_entity.type
_entity.pdbx_description
1 polymer ?
#
loop_
_entity_poly.entity_id
_entity_poly.type
_entity_poly.pdbx_seq_one_letter_code
_entity_poly.pdbx_strand_id
1 'polypeptide(L)'
;MIIGSNVNTVQRVSGHCLKQNAEVFPYYSIPTLEEITLFAPDVLVLCLPIRGKFHHQLLQPCILWSEQLMNDISPLATTFTELSACLNKFL
;
A
#
# COMPACT_ATOMS: atom_id res chain seq x y z
N MET A 1 -1.43 4.66 -4.41
CA MET A 1 -2.73 4.03 -4.03
C MET A 1 -2.52 3.12 -2.82
N ILE A 2 -3.42 3.20 -1.82
CA ILE A 2 -3.35 2.42 -0.57
C ILE A 2 -4.48 1.40 -0.56
N ILE A 3 -4.15 0.12 -0.59
CA ILE A 3 -5.08 -1.00 -0.78
C ILE A 3 -5.17 -1.79 0.52
N GLY A 4 -6.38 -2.05 1.02
CA GLY A 4 -6.53 -2.91 2.20
C GLY A 4 -7.97 -3.17 2.63
N SER A 5 -8.18 -4.27 3.34
CA SER A 5 -9.53 -4.67 3.78
C SER A 5 -9.98 -4.06 5.12
N ASN A 6 -9.03 -3.58 5.93
CA ASN A 6 -9.31 -2.90 7.20
C ASN A 6 -9.32 -1.38 7.00
N VAL A 7 -10.50 -0.78 7.16
CA VAL A 7 -10.72 0.66 6.97
C VAL A 7 -9.80 1.50 7.86
N ASN A 8 -9.65 1.14 9.14
CA ASN A 8 -8.83 1.89 10.10
C ASN A 8 -7.35 1.87 9.74
N THR A 9 -6.84 0.74 9.24
CA THR A 9 -5.45 0.63 8.78
C THR A 9 -5.23 1.46 7.52
N VAL A 10 -6.11 1.32 6.52
CA VAL A 10 -6.02 2.09 5.26
C VAL A 10 -6.08 3.59 5.55
N GLN A 11 -6.97 4.05 6.43
CA GLN A 11 -7.07 5.46 6.81
C GLN A 11 -5.82 5.99 7.51
N ARG A 12 -5.24 5.22 8.46
CA ARG A 12 -4.01 5.63 9.16
C ARG A 12 -2.81 5.71 8.20
N VAL A 13 -2.62 4.70 7.36
CA VAL A 13 -1.56 4.69 6.34
C VAL A 13 -1.76 5.85 5.36
N SER A 14 -2.99 6.08 4.91
CA SER A 14 -3.33 7.20 4.03
C SER A 14 -3.00 8.54 4.68
N GLY A 15 -3.40 8.73 5.94
CA GLY A 15 -3.10 9.95 6.70
C GLY A 15 -1.59 10.17 6.88
N HIS A 16 -0.81 9.10 7.06
CA HIS A 16 0.65 9.18 7.12
C HIS A 16 1.28 9.61 5.79
N CYS A 17 0.80 9.06 4.67
CA CYS A 17 1.26 9.45 3.33
C CYS A 17 0.88 10.89 2.97
N LEU A 18 -0.35 11.32 3.30
CA LEU A 18 -0.81 12.70 3.09
C LEU A 18 0.08 13.74 3.83
N LYS A 19 0.52 13.42 5.05
CA LYS A 19 1.45 14.28 5.82
C LYS A 19 2.83 14.44 5.17
N GLN A 20 3.18 13.57 4.24
CA GLN A 20 4.41 13.63 3.44
C GLN A 20 4.18 14.29 2.07
N ASN A 21 3.06 15.00 1.90
CA ASN A 21 2.65 15.63 0.64
C ASN A 21 2.45 14.64 -0.53
N ALA A 22 2.24 13.35 -0.26
CA ALA A 22 1.84 12.40 -1.29
C ALA A 22 0.35 12.56 -1.63
N GLU A 23 -0.02 12.43 -2.90
CA GLU A 23 -1.41 12.21 -3.29
C GLU A 23 -1.81 10.78 -2.95
N VAL A 24 -2.97 10.63 -2.30
CA VAL A 24 -3.38 9.33 -1.76
C VAL A 24 -4.76 8.95 -2.27
N PHE A 25 -4.84 7.76 -2.86
CA PHE A 25 -6.09 7.10 -3.22
C PHE A 25 -6.31 5.86 -2.35
N PRO A 26 -7.19 5.92 -1.34
CA PRO A 26 -7.56 4.77 -0.51
C PRO A 26 -8.49 3.81 -1.27
N TYR A 27 -8.22 2.51 -1.20
CA TYR A 27 -9.01 1.47 -1.86
C TYR A 27 -9.26 0.29 -0.92
N TYR A 28 -10.53 0.00 -0.63
CA TYR A 28 -10.93 -0.90 0.46
C TYR A 28 -11.15 -2.36 0.05
N SER A 29 -10.80 -2.72 -1.19
CA SER A 29 -10.92 -4.08 -1.72
C SER A 29 -9.71 -4.43 -2.59
N ILE A 30 -9.77 -5.47 -3.43
CA ILE A 30 -8.69 -5.76 -4.39
C ILE A 30 -9.03 -5.05 -5.70
N PRO A 31 -8.25 -4.05 -6.14
CA PRO A 31 -8.50 -3.39 -7.41
C PRO A 31 -8.23 -4.33 -8.56
N THR A 32 -9.04 -4.21 -9.61
CA THR A 32 -8.83 -4.85 -10.90
C THR A 32 -7.63 -4.24 -11.63
N LEU A 33 -7.13 -4.94 -12.65
CA LEU A 33 -6.03 -4.42 -13.46
C LEU A 33 -6.44 -3.12 -14.15
N GLU A 34 -7.67 -3.06 -14.65
CA GLU A 34 -8.23 -1.89 -15.34
C GLU A 34 -8.28 -0.67 -14.41
N GLU A 35 -8.67 -0.84 -13.15
CA GLU A 35 -8.66 0.24 -12.15
C GLU A 35 -7.23 0.71 -11.88
N ILE A 36 -6.27 -0.21 -11.70
CA ILE A 36 -4.86 0.17 -11.48
C ILE A 36 -4.32 0.93 -12.70
N THR A 37 -4.62 0.48 -13.92
CA THR A 37 -4.22 1.18 -15.15
C THR A 37 -4.88 2.55 -15.26
N LEU A 38 -6.17 2.68 -14.91
CA LEU A 38 -6.91 3.93 -15.00
C LEU A 38 -6.38 4.97 -14.01
N PHE A 39 -6.15 4.59 -12.76
CA PHE A 39 -5.65 5.49 -11.72
C PHE A 39 -4.13 5.72 -11.82
N ALA A 40 -3.41 4.87 -12.55
CA ALA A 40 -1.97 4.95 -12.79
C ALA A 40 -1.14 5.36 -11.57
N PRO A 41 -1.27 4.66 -10.41
CA PRO A 41 -0.59 5.09 -9.20
C PRO A 41 0.93 4.91 -9.31
N ASP A 42 1.70 5.86 -8.79
CA ASP A 42 3.18 5.75 -8.77
C ASP A 42 3.65 4.61 -7.87
N VAL A 43 2.97 4.41 -6.74
CA VAL A 43 3.28 3.37 -5.76
C VAL A 43 1.99 2.71 -5.26
N LEU A 44 2.04 1.40 -5.10
CA LEU A 44 1.01 0.61 -4.45
C LEU A 44 1.44 0.26 -3.02
N VAL A 45 0.61 0.58 -2.03
CA VAL A 45 0.81 0.13 -0.65
C VAL A 45 -0.28 -0.86 -0.30
N LEU A 46 0.10 -2.11 -0.02
CA LEU A 46 -0.84 -3.18 0.33
C LEU A 46 -0.85 -3.41 1.83
N CYS A 47 -1.93 -2.99 2.48
CA CYS A 47 -2.17 -3.21 3.91
C CYS A 47 -2.65 -4.65 4.14
N LEU A 48 -1.79 -5.44 4.78
CA LEU A 48 -2.06 -6.80 5.20
C LEU A 48 -2.88 -6.85 6.51
N PRO A 49 -3.68 -7.91 6.72
CA PRO A 49 -3.98 -8.96 5.74
C PRO A 49 -4.93 -8.45 4.63
N ILE A 50 -4.65 -8.85 3.39
CA ILE A 50 -5.56 -8.61 2.27
C ILE A 50 -6.53 -9.78 2.11
N ARG A 51 -7.81 -9.48 1.88
CA ARG A 51 -8.83 -10.51 1.65
C ARG A 51 -8.81 -10.89 0.17
N GLY A 52 -8.28 -12.07 -0.13
CA GLY A 52 -8.17 -12.59 -1.49
C GLY A 52 -6.74 -12.61 -1.99
N LYS A 53 -6.56 -13.07 -3.22
CA LYS A 53 -5.24 -13.18 -3.83
C LYS A 53 -5.00 -11.99 -4.75
N PHE A 54 -3.99 -11.19 -4.45
CA PHE A 54 -3.56 -10.08 -5.29
C PHE A 54 -2.54 -10.62 -6.30
N HIS A 55 -3.00 -10.97 -7.50
CA HIS A 55 -2.21 -11.69 -8.51
C HIS A 55 -1.81 -10.84 -9.73
N HIS A 56 -1.94 -9.53 -9.63
CA HIS A 56 -1.58 -8.68 -10.76
C HIS A 56 -0.06 -8.68 -10.92
N GLN A 57 0.42 -8.97 -12.13
CA GLN A 57 1.79 -8.66 -12.52
C GLN A 57 1.86 -7.15 -12.71
N LEU A 58 2.28 -6.46 -11.66
CA LEU A 58 2.29 -5.01 -11.62
C LEU A 58 3.62 -4.49 -12.11
N LEU A 59 3.55 -3.42 -12.90
CA LEU A 59 4.72 -2.63 -13.26
C LEU A 59 5.06 -1.60 -12.17
N GLN A 60 4.07 -1.24 -11.36
CA GLN A 60 4.22 -0.28 -10.27
C GLN A 60 4.98 -0.89 -9.08
N PRO A 61 5.88 -0.12 -8.44
CA PRO A 61 6.44 -0.46 -7.14
C PRO A 61 5.36 -0.81 -6.12
N CYS A 62 5.62 -1.86 -5.35
CA CYS A 62 4.71 -2.40 -4.36
C CYS A 62 5.37 -2.44 -2.98
N ILE A 63 4.71 -1.86 -1.99
CA ILE A 63 5.12 -1.88 -0.57
C ILE A 63 4.08 -2.69 0.19
N LEU A 64 4.50 -3.75 0.89
CA LEU A 64 3.61 -4.45 1.82
C LEU A 64 3.64 -3.73 3.16
N TRP A 65 2.48 -3.37 3.69
CA TRP A 65 2.31 -2.79 5.01
C TRP A 65 1.64 -3.79 5.94
N SER A 66 2.22 -4.04 7.11
CA SER A 66 1.56 -4.85 8.15
C SER A 66 1.82 -4.25 9.52
N GLU A 67 0.76 -4.03 10.29
CA GLU A 67 0.90 -3.62 11.69
C GLU A 67 1.28 -4.79 12.61
N GLN A 68 1.20 -6.01 12.10
CA GLN A 68 1.66 -7.22 12.77
C GLN A 68 3.03 -7.61 12.22
N LEU A 69 3.97 -7.95 13.10
CA LEU A 69 5.22 -8.60 12.72
C LEU A 69 4.88 -9.94 12.05
N MET A 70 5.00 -9.98 10.72
CA MET A 70 4.89 -11.20 9.94
C MET A 70 6.32 -11.72 9.78
N ASN A 71 6.61 -12.87 10.37
CA ASN A 71 7.99 -13.31 10.61
C ASN A 71 8.88 -13.49 9.37
N ASP A 72 8.35 -13.57 8.13
CA ASP A 72 9.17 -14.02 7.00
C ASP A 72 8.81 -13.41 5.62
N ILE A 73 8.11 -12.28 5.56
CA ILE A 73 7.75 -11.67 4.26
C ILE A 73 8.47 -10.33 4.12
N SER A 74 9.39 -10.22 3.15
CA SER A 74 10.02 -8.97 2.72
C SER A 74 9.59 -8.66 1.28
N PRO A 75 9.39 -7.41 0.86
CA PRO A 75 9.60 -6.15 1.60
C PRO A 75 8.36 -5.73 2.40
N LEU A 76 8.47 -5.72 3.73
CA LEU A 76 7.41 -5.41 4.66
C LEU A 76 7.77 -4.17 5.47
N ALA A 77 6.95 -3.13 5.40
CA ALA A 77 6.96 -2.02 6.33
C ALA A 77 6.02 -2.33 7.49
N THR A 78 6.56 -2.28 8.71
CA THR A 78 5.83 -2.50 9.96
C THR A 78 5.73 -1.24 10.81
N THR A 79 6.55 -0.23 10.51
CA THR A 79 6.50 1.08 11.14
C THR A 79 6.32 2.19 10.10
N PHE A 80 5.72 3.30 10.51
CA PHE A 80 5.53 4.44 9.62
C PHE A 80 6.85 5.02 9.09
N THR A 81 7.93 4.92 9.87
CA THR A 81 9.27 5.31 9.43
C THR A 81 9.78 4.43 8.30
N GLU A 82 9.58 3.11 8.37
CA GLU A 82 9.92 2.19 7.28
C GLU A 82 9.10 2.48 6.03
N LEU A 83 7.79 2.72 6.20
CA LEU A 83 6.92 3.10 5.09
C LEU A 83 7.41 4.37 4.40
N SER A 84 7.75 5.41 5.17
CA SER A 84 8.35 6.63 4.63
C SER A 84 9.66 6.37 3.89
N ALA A 85 10.56 5.57 4.47
CA ALA A 85 11.83 5.22 3.83
C ALA A 85 11.62 4.44 2.53
N CYS A 86 10.59 3.60 2.44
CA CYS A 86 10.20 2.91 1.22
C CYS A 86 9.61 3.87 0.18
N LEU A 87 8.69 4.76 0.59
CA LEU A 87 8.07 5.74 -0.31
C LEU A 87 9.10 6.65 -0.97
N ASN A 88 10.07 7.16 -0.19
CA ASN A 88 11.15 8.03 -0.69
C ASN A 88 12.11 7.34 -1.70
N LYS A 89 12.03 6.01 -1.86
CA LYS A 89 12.81 5.30 -2.90
C LYS A 89 12.12 5.33 -4.26
N PHE A 90 10.82 5.61 -4.28
CA PHE A 90 9.98 5.49 -5.46
C PHE A 90 9.32 6.81 -5.87
N LEU A 91 9.25 7.80 -4.96
CA LEU A 91 8.79 9.18 -5.18
C LEU A 91 9.98 10.14 -5.11
#